data_AF-A0A660V1F4-F1
#
_entry.id   AF-A0A660V1F4-F1
#
_cell.length_a   1.000
_cell.length_b   1.000
_cell.length_c   1.000
_cell.angle_alpha   90.00
_cell.angle_beta   90.00
_cell.angle_gamma   90.00
#
_symmetry.space_group_name_H-M   'P 1'
#
loop_
_entity.id
_entity.type
_entity.pdbx_description
1 polymer ?
#
loop_
_entity_poly.entity_id
_entity_poly.type
_entity_poly.pdbx_seq_one_letter_code
_entity_poly.pdbx_strand_id
1 'polypeptide(L)'
;MNTKILNGVFNSTMKIYRSKNGGDYFNFKFVNRGHHFDVFCTKHPSFNGKSSNPHKTHLFHSGKVCFVEGREPKTRRRAEELAAQWAEYFLDYRQTGKIQN
;
A
#
# COMPACT_ATOMS: atom_id res chain seq x y z
N MET A 1 -3.72 -37.69 8.36
CA MET A 1 -3.05 -36.41 8.69
C MET A 1 -4.13 -35.40 9.04
N ASN A 2 -4.21 -34.96 10.30
CA ASN A 2 -5.23 -34.01 10.77
C ASN A 2 -4.76 -32.58 10.52
N THR A 3 -5.31 -31.92 9.52
CA THR A 3 -5.07 -30.49 9.29
C THR A 3 -5.92 -29.69 10.26
N LYS A 4 -5.32 -29.20 11.35
CA LYS A 4 -5.94 -28.18 12.21
C LYS A 4 -6.04 -26.90 11.40
N ILE A 5 -7.24 -26.56 10.92
CA ILE A 5 -7.54 -25.24 10.40
C ILE A 5 -7.58 -24.30 11.60
N LEU A 6 -6.54 -23.50 11.79
CA LEU A 6 -6.58 -22.39 12.73
C LEU A 6 -7.57 -21.36 12.17
N ASN A 7 -8.70 -21.17 12.86
CA ASN A 7 -9.63 -20.07 12.62
C ASN A 7 -8.99 -18.73 13.02
N GLY A 8 -7.91 -18.35 12.33
CA GLY A 8 -7.35 -17.02 12.41
C GLY A 8 -8.25 -16.09 11.61
N VAL A 9 -9.04 -15.25 12.29
CA VAL A 9 -9.69 -14.12 11.62
C VAL A 9 -8.56 -13.21 11.13
N PHE A 10 -8.20 -13.30 9.86
CA PHE A 10 -7.33 -12.32 9.21
C PHE A 10 -8.09 -11.00 9.18
N ASN A 11 -7.95 -10.22 10.26
CA ASN A 11 -8.55 -8.90 10.40
C ASN A 11 -7.91 -7.98 9.36
N SER A 12 -8.55 -7.93 8.19
CA SER A 12 -8.22 -6.99 7.14
C SER A 12 -9.29 -5.92 7.05
N THR A 13 -8.88 -4.67 6.83
CA THR A 13 -9.81 -3.56 6.63
C THR A 13 -9.50 -2.88 5.31
N MET A 14 -10.54 -2.49 4.58
CA MET A 14 -10.40 -1.68 3.38
C MET A 14 -10.70 -0.21 3.70
N LYS A 15 -9.93 0.71 3.10
CA LYS A 15 -10.25 2.14 3.09
C LYS A 15 -9.99 2.74 1.73
N ILE A 16 -10.78 3.76 1.42
CA ILE A 16 -10.57 4.63 0.27
C ILE A 16 -9.81 5.85 0.76
N TYR A 17 -8.76 6.22 0.02
CA TYR A 17 -8.05 7.47 0.20
C TYR A 17 -8.35 8.38 -1.00
N ARG A 18 -8.75 9.62 -0.71
CA ARG A 18 -8.85 10.68 -1.71
C ARG A 18 -7.58 11.52 -1.60
N SER A 19 -6.92 11.70 -2.74
CA SER A 19 -5.71 12.52 -2.85
C SER A 19 -5.92 13.94 -2.33
N LYS A 20 -4.84 14.61 -1.91
CA LYS A 20 -4.91 15.96 -1.33
C LYS A 20 -5.48 17.01 -2.29
N ASN A 21 -5.20 16.89 -3.58
CA ASN A 21 -5.78 17.77 -4.61
C ASN A 21 -7.22 17.38 -4.97
N GLY A 22 -7.74 16.28 -4.41
CA GLY A 22 -9.10 15.80 -4.59
C GLY A 22 -9.39 15.11 -5.92
N GLY A 23 -8.41 14.95 -6.81
CA GLY A 23 -8.58 14.50 -8.20
C GLY A 23 -8.53 12.99 -8.40
N ASP A 24 -7.78 12.28 -7.56
CA ASP A 24 -7.59 10.83 -7.65
C ASP A 24 -8.02 10.10 -6.37
N TYR A 25 -8.47 8.84 -6.53
CA TYR A 25 -8.87 7.94 -5.46
C TYR A 25 -8.05 6.65 -5.47
N PHE A 26 -7.77 6.14 -4.29
CA PHE A 26 -7.02 4.91 -4.05
C PHE A 26 -7.80 3.99 -3.13
N ASN A 27 -7.72 2.68 -3.36
CA ASN A 27 -8.24 1.68 -2.43
C ASN A 27 -7.07 0.95 -1.78
N PHE A 28 -7.08 0.91 -0.45
CA PHE A 28 -6.09 0.22 0.35
C PHE A 28 -6.74 -0.88 1.19
N LYS A 29 -6.07 -2.02 1.25
CA LYS A 29 -6.35 -3.11 2.18
C LYS A 29 -5.21 -3.18 3.19
N PHE A 30 -5.57 -3.11 4.47
CA PHE A 30 -4.65 -3.22 5.61
C PHE A 30 -4.83 -4.60 6.23
N VAL A 31 -3.76 -5.39 6.33
CA VAL A 31 -3.81 -6.75 6.89
C VAL A 31 -2.96 -6.80 8.15
N ASN A 32 -3.59 -7.07 9.29
CA ASN A 32 -2.86 -7.27 10.54
C ASN A 32 -2.10 -8.62 10.53
N ARG A 33 -0.79 -8.58 10.76
CA ARG A 33 0.10 -9.75 10.85
C ARG A 33 0.51 -10.10 12.29
N GLY A 34 -0.20 -9.54 13.28
CA GLY A 34 0.06 -9.68 14.71
C GLY A 34 1.05 -8.64 15.23
N HIS A 35 2.22 -8.51 14.60
CA HIS A 35 3.29 -7.60 15.03
C HIS A 35 3.47 -6.37 14.14
N HIS A 36 2.93 -6.40 12.92
CA HIS A 36 2.91 -5.29 11.98
C HIS A 36 1.68 -5.36 11.07
N PHE A 37 1.52 -4.36 10.20
CA PHE A 37 0.50 -4.31 9.17
C PHE A 37 1.13 -4.38 7.79
N ASP A 38 0.61 -5.28 6.96
CA ASP A 38 0.82 -5.19 5.52
C ASP A 38 -0.18 -4.21 4.93
N VAL A 39 0.27 -3.43 3.95
CA VAL A 39 -0.57 -2.53 3.15
C VAL A 39 -0.59 -3.01 1.71
N PHE A 40 -1.78 -3.14 1.15
CA PHE A 40 -1.98 -3.46 -0.26
C PHE A 40 -2.77 -2.35 -0.93
N CYS A 41 -2.25 -1.77 -2.01
CA CYS A 41 -3.01 -0.94 -2.91
C CYS A 41 -3.75 -1.83 -3.92
N THR A 42 -5.07 -1.85 -3.84
CA THR A 42 -5.93 -2.65 -4.74
C THR A 42 -6.49 -1.85 -5.89
N LYS A 43 -6.46 -0.51 -5.79
CA LYS A 43 -6.84 0.41 -6.86
C LYS A 43 -6.03 1.68 -6.77
N HIS A 44 -5.43 2.10 -7.88
CA HIS A 44 -4.75 3.37 -8.07
C HIS A 44 -4.97 3.84 -9.52
N PRO A 45 -4.80 5.14 -9.84
CA PRO A 45 -4.83 5.61 -11.22
C PRO A 45 -3.70 4.99 -12.05
N SER A 46 -3.81 5.05 -13.37
CA SER A 46 -2.78 4.48 -14.26
C SER A 46 -1.41 5.15 -14.04
N PHE A 47 -0.34 4.43 -14.36
CA PHE A 47 1.02 4.96 -14.32
C PHE A 47 1.29 6.08 -15.35
N ASN A 48 0.33 6.43 -16.20
CA ASN A 48 0.45 7.48 -17.20
C ASN A 48 1.69 7.32 -18.11
N GLY A 49 1.94 6.10 -18.59
CA GLY A 49 3.11 5.76 -19.42
C GLY A 49 4.44 5.64 -18.66
N LYS A 50 4.45 5.85 -17.33
CA LYS A 50 5.64 5.62 -16.49
C LYS A 50 5.83 4.13 -16.19
N SER A 51 7.06 3.78 -15.81
CA SER A 51 7.41 2.40 -15.45
C SER A 51 6.69 1.96 -14.18
N SER A 52 6.15 0.73 -14.19
CA SER A 52 5.55 0.07 -13.03
C SER A 52 6.55 -0.71 -12.17
N ASN A 53 7.86 -0.55 -12.42
CA ASN A 53 8.91 -1.30 -11.72
C ASN A 53 8.83 -1.05 -10.19
N PRO A 54 8.70 -2.10 -9.35
CA PRO A 54 8.61 -1.98 -7.90
C PRO A 54 9.76 -1.22 -7.25
N HIS A 55 10.97 -1.25 -7.83
CA HIS A 55 12.11 -0.47 -7.35
C HIS A 55 11.93 1.05 -7.51
N LYS A 56 10.98 1.49 -8.35
CA LYS A 56 10.65 2.90 -8.57
C LYS A 56 9.37 3.30 -7.84
N THR A 57 8.41 2.38 -7.78
CA THR A 57 7.05 2.69 -7.34
C THR A 57 6.77 2.26 -5.90
N HIS A 58 7.67 1.47 -5.31
CA HIS A 58 7.43 0.78 -4.03
C HIS A 58 6.11 0.00 -4.00
N LEU A 59 5.66 -0.49 -5.15
CA LEU A 59 4.45 -1.28 -5.30
C LEU A 59 4.80 -2.59 -6.01
N PHE A 60 4.71 -3.70 -5.28
CA PHE A 60 4.87 -5.03 -5.85
C PHE A 60 3.71 -5.36 -6.79
N HIS A 61 3.91 -6.31 -7.70
CA HIS A 61 2.86 -6.78 -8.62
C HIS A 61 1.63 -7.36 -7.89
N SER A 62 1.80 -7.82 -6.65
CA SER A 62 0.70 -8.26 -5.77
C SER A 62 -0.17 -7.10 -5.25
N GLY A 63 0.18 -5.86 -5.55
CA GLY A 63 -0.39 -4.66 -4.94
C GLY A 63 0.18 -4.36 -3.55
N LYS A 64 1.09 -5.17 -3.01
CA LYS A 64 1.72 -4.91 -1.71
C LYS A 64 2.62 -3.67 -1.80
N VAL A 65 2.40 -2.72 -0.90
CA VAL A 65 3.30 -1.57 -0.72
C VAL A 65 4.58 -2.06 -0.03
N CYS A 66 5.72 -1.72 -0.62
CA CYS A 66 7.03 -2.12 -0.13
C CYS A 66 7.45 -1.22 1.04
N PHE A 67 7.75 -1.83 2.18
CA PHE A 67 8.36 -1.17 3.33
C PHE A 67 9.76 -1.74 3.53
N VAL A 68 10.68 -0.91 4.01
CA VAL A 68 12.00 -1.38 4.44
C VAL A 68 11.82 -2.38 5.58
N GLU A 69 12.54 -3.50 5.51
CA GLU A 69 12.49 -4.54 6.54
C GLU A 69 12.79 -3.97 7.92
N GLY A 70 11.97 -4.34 8.91
CA GLY A 70 12.04 -3.83 10.28
C GLY A 70 11.43 -2.43 10.48
N ARG A 71 10.96 -1.78 9.41
CA ARG A 71 10.24 -0.49 9.44
C ARG A 71 8.78 -0.61 9.01
N GLU A 72 8.23 -1.82 9.05
CA GLU A 72 6.82 -2.07 8.79
C GLU A 72 5.95 -1.31 9.80
N PRO A 73 4.78 -0.78 9.40
CA PRO A 73 3.90 -0.08 10.31
C PRO A 73 3.38 -1.03 11.40
N LYS A 74 3.72 -0.75 12.65
CA LYS A 74 3.30 -1.54 13.82
C LYS A 74 1.88 -1.23 14.29
N THR A 75 1.29 -0.15 13.79
CA THR A 75 -0.08 0.27 14.15
C THR A 75 -0.89 0.54 12.89
N ARG A 76 -2.21 0.33 12.99
CA ARG A 76 -3.15 0.63 11.91
C ARG A 76 -3.07 2.10 11.48
N ARG A 77 -3.02 3.04 12.43
CA ARG A 77 -2.91 4.47 12.14
C ARG A 77 -1.65 4.76 11.30
N ARG A 78 -0.50 4.20 11.70
CA ARG A 78 0.74 4.39 10.97
C ARG A 78 0.69 3.77 9.57
N ALA A 79 0.05 2.61 9.43
CA ALA A 79 -0.15 1.98 8.13
C ALA A 79 -1.00 2.86 7.19
N GLU A 80 -2.07 3.46 7.70
CA GLU A 80 -2.94 4.37 6.94
C GLU A 80 -2.20 5.67 6.55
N GLU A 81 -1.41 6.25 7.45
CA GLU A 81 -0.55 7.41 7.15
C GLU A 81 0.45 7.11 6.02
N LEU A 82 1.14 5.97 6.10
CA LEU A 82 2.11 5.55 5.08
C LEU A 82 1.43 5.23 3.74
N ALA A 83 0.23 4.65 3.75
CA ALA A 83 -0.55 4.40 2.54
C ALA A 83 -0.93 5.72 1.84
N ALA A 84 -1.39 6.71 2.61
CA ALA A 84 -1.69 8.05 2.10
C ALA A 84 -0.42 8.73 1.56
N GLN A 85 0.70 8.65 2.29
CA GLN A 85 1.98 9.20 1.82
C GLN A 85 2.42 8.56 0.51
N TRP A 86 2.34 7.24 0.41
CA TRP A 86 2.66 6.51 -0.82
C TRP A 86 1.75 6.94 -1.98
N ALA A 87 0.45 7.13 -1.75
CA ALA A 87 -0.48 7.59 -2.79
C ALA A 87 -0.08 8.95 -3.37
N GLU A 88 0.34 9.89 -2.51
CA GLU A 88 0.79 11.22 -2.94
C GLU A 88 2.12 11.15 -3.72
N TYR A 89 3.06 10.30 -3.30
CA TYR A 89 4.29 10.07 -4.06
C TYR A 89 4.05 9.37 -5.39
N PHE A 90 3.08 8.44 -5.42
CA PHE A 90 2.67 7.79 -6.66
C PHE A 90 2.16 8.84 -7.67
N LEU A 91 1.33 9.80 -7.23
CA LEU A 91 0.82 10.86 -8.10
C LEU A 91 1.93 11.75 -8.63
N ASP A 92 2.86 12.16 -7.76
CA ASP A 92 4.02 12.95 -8.18
C ASP A 92 4.89 12.18 -9.19
N TYR A 93 5.17 10.90 -8.95
CA TYR A 93 5.88 10.04 -9.90
C TYR A 93 5.13 9.92 -11.23
N ARG A 94 3.80 9.75 -11.22
CA ARG A 94 2.98 9.68 -12.45
C ARG A 94 3.12 10.95 -13.30
N GLN A 95 3.25 12.11 -12.64
CA GLN A 95 3.34 13.39 -13.30
C GLN A 95 4.77 13.68 -13.79
N THR A 96 5.77 13.45 -12.94
CA THR A 96 7.14 13.91 -13.16
C THR A 96 8.09 12.81 -13.62
N GLY A 97 7.80 11.55 -13.28
CA GLY A 97 8.72 10.41 -13.40
C GLY A 97 9.84 10.38 -12.36
N LYS A 98 9.84 11.30 -11.38
CA LYS A 98 10.85 11.35 -10.31
C LYS A 98 10.52 10.34 -9.21
N ILE A 99 11.53 9.57 -8.82
CA ILE A 99 11.43 8.58 -7.74
C ILE A 99 11.71 9.32 -6.43
N GLN A 100 10.87 9.10 -5.43
CA GLN A 100 11.08 9.64 -4.09
C GLN A 100 11.94 8.63 -3.30
N ASN A 101 13.07 9.09 -2.74
CA ASN A 101 14.00 8.28 -1.95
C ASN A 101 13.61 8.25 -0.46
#